data_AF-A0A8T4QZS4-F1
#
_entry.id   AF-A0A8T4QZS4-F1
#
_cell.length_a   1.000
_cell.length_b   1.000
_cell.length_c   1.000
_cell.angle_alpha   90.00
_cell.angle_beta   90.00
_cell.angle_gamma   90.00
#
_symmetry.space_group_name_H-M   'P 1'
#
loop_
_entity.id
_entity.type
_entity.pdbx_description
1 polymer ?
#
loop_
_entity_poly.entity_id
_entity_poly.type
_entity_poly.pdbx_seq_one_letter_code
_entity_poly.pdbx_strand_id
1 'polypeptide(L)'
;MAKILYALSGEGFGHATRSSIIIKRLSQIKKTSQIHKIKIVCGGKAYFYLSKHFNDVEKIQSLHIKYFNNKVSGIGTFFVNLVTLPQQIFSYIKIKRLIKEFKPDVIINDFEHLTSNVAFFNNIPLISIGNHNVISNSQISIPLKYLWESIKSKLVITFVIPSSNYYFITTFLSQNITATSLFIKPQKQIIIL
;
A
#
# COMPACT_ATOMS: atom_id res chain seq x y z
N MET A 1 -16.14 17.56 0.42
CA MET A 1 -14.67 17.46 0.38
C MET A 1 -14.21 16.44 1.41
N ALA A 2 -13.25 15.57 1.06
CA ALA A 2 -12.58 14.70 2.05
C ALA A 2 -11.06 14.98 2.05
N LYS A 3 -10.42 14.82 3.20
CA LYS A 3 -8.98 14.81 3.40
C LYS A 3 -8.48 13.37 3.36
N ILE A 4 -7.66 13.07 2.36
CA ILE A 4 -7.16 11.73 2.09
C ILE A 4 -5.67 11.72 2.35
N LEU A 5 -5.25 10.86 3.28
CA LEU A 5 -3.84 10.53 3.43
C LEU A 5 -3.54 9.30 2.56
N TYR A 6 -2.74 9.47 1.52
CA TYR A 6 -2.41 8.42 0.58
C TYR A 6 -1.00 7.88 0.89
N ALA A 7 -0.90 6.68 1.47
CA ALA A 7 0.35 6.03 1.78
C ALA A 7 0.67 4.93 0.78
N LEU A 8 1.95 4.74 0.44
CA LEU A 8 2.37 3.67 -0.45
C LEU A 8 3.79 3.18 -0.19
N SER A 9 4.02 1.91 -0.52
CA SER A 9 5.34 1.28 -0.46
C SER A 9 6.37 2.02 -1.33
N GLY A 10 7.59 2.14 -0.81
CA GLY A 10 8.74 2.70 -1.51
C GLY A 10 9.44 1.75 -2.48
N GLU A 11 9.02 0.48 -2.51
CA GLU A 11 9.66 -0.59 -3.28
C GLU A 11 9.08 -0.72 -4.69
N GLY A 12 9.96 -0.71 -5.70
CA GLY A 12 9.58 -0.82 -7.11
C GLY A 12 8.82 0.41 -7.65
N PHE A 13 8.58 0.42 -8.97
CA PHE A 13 7.79 1.48 -9.61
C PHE A 13 6.30 1.14 -9.74
N GLY A 14 5.91 -0.12 -9.55
CA GLY A 14 4.52 -0.57 -9.73
C GLY A 14 3.53 0.12 -8.78
N HIS A 15 3.89 0.28 -7.50
CA HIS A 15 3.08 1.03 -6.54
C HIS A 15 2.98 2.50 -6.92
N ALA A 16 4.10 3.10 -7.31
CA ALA A 16 4.18 4.52 -7.64
C ALA A 16 3.37 4.89 -8.90
N THR A 17 3.45 4.08 -9.97
CA THR A 17 2.73 4.34 -11.23
C THR A 17 1.23 4.09 -11.11
N ARG A 18 0.81 3.01 -10.42
CA ARG A 18 -0.62 2.78 -10.12
C ARG A 18 -1.17 3.91 -9.25
N SER A 19 -0.47 4.25 -8.18
CA SER A 19 -0.94 5.25 -7.21
C SER A 19 -0.99 6.65 -7.81
N SER A 20 -0.06 7.04 -8.70
CA SER A 20 -0.09 8.38 -9.31
C SER A 20 -1.38 8.63 -10.10
N ILE A 21 -1.87 7.62 -10.83
CA ILE A 21 -3.13 7.71 -11.58
C ILE A 21 -4.32 7.84 -10.62
N ILE A 22 -4.35 7.02 -9.55
CA ILE A 22 -5.42 7.04 -8.55
C ILE A 22 -5.45 8.39 -7.84
N ILE A 23 -4.30 8.87 -7.35
CA ILE A 23 -4.15 10.18 -6.69
C ILE A 23 -4.62 11.30 -7.60
N LYS A 24 -4.16 11.32 -8.87
CA LYS A 24 -4.58 12.33 -9.86
C LYS A 24 -6.08 12.29 -10.10
N ARG A 25 -6.69 11.11 -10.15
CA ARG A 25 -8.12 10.98 -10.34
C ARG A 25 -8.90 11.47 -9.12
N LEU A 26 -8.46 11.10 -7.91
CA LEU A 26 -9.07 11.55 -6.65
C LEU A 26 -8.99 13.08 -6.48
N SER A 27 -7.89 13.72 -6.91
CA SER A 27 -7.76 15.18 -6.85
C SER A 27 -8.60 15.93 -7.90
N GLN A 28 -9.19 15.23 -8.87
CA GLN A 28 -10.00 15.81 -9.94
C GLN A 28 -11.49 15.49 -9.83
N ILE A 29 -11.87 14.43 -9.09
CA ILE A 29 -13.27 14.06 -8.90
C ILE A 29 -13.99 15.16 -8.11
N LYS A 30 -15.02 15.75 -8.73
CA LYS A 30 -15.96 16.70 -8.12
C LYS A 30 -17.30 16.00 -7.85
N LYS A 31 -17.31 15.02 -6.94
CA LYS A 31 -18.57 14.35 -6.53
C LYS A 31 -19.41 15.21 -5.58
N THR A 32 -18.76 16.14 -4.89
CA THR A 32 -19.37 17.26 -4.16
C THR A 32 -18.83 18.55 -4.77
N SER A 33 -19.42 19.72 -4.52
CA SER A 33 -18.96 21.03 -5.03
C SER A 33 -17.53 21.43 -4.60
N GLN A 34 -16.74 20.50 -4.05
CA GLN A 34 -15.42 20.69 -3.49
C GLN A 34 -14.51 19.51 -3.87
N ILE A 35 -13.24 19.83 -4.17
CA ILE A 35 -12.19 18.88 -4.52
C ILE A 35 -11.60 18.23 -3.26
N HIS A 36 -11.23 16.95 -3.33
CA HIS A 36 -10.55 16.26 -2.23
C HIS A 36 -9.16 16.84 -1.96
N LYS A 37 -8.78 16.97 -0.69
CA LYS A 37 -7.41 17.34 -0.28
C LYS A 37 -6.61 16.07 -0.10
N ILE A 38 -5.47 15.95 -0.77
CA ILE A 38 -4.63 14.74 -0.73
C ILE A 38 -3.25 15.10 -0.21
N LYS A 39 -2.79 14.37 0.79
CA LYS A 39 -1.40 14.37 1.28
C LYS A 39 -0.81 13.00 1.07
N ILE A 40 0.38 12.91 0.50
CA ILE A 40 0.99 11.65 0.09
C ILE A 40 2.13 11.31 1.06
N VAL A 41 2.26 10.04 1.44
CA VAL A 41 3.34 9.53 2.29
C VAL A 41 4.00 8.34 1.61
N CYS A 42 5.30 8.42 1.34
CA CYS A 42 6.04 7.31 0.76
C CYS A 42 7.55 7.42 0.98
N GLY A 43 8.25 6.30 0.84
CA GLY A 43 9.70 6.24 0.89
C GLY A 43 10.32 5.79 -0.43
N GLY A 44 11.63 5.52 -0.39
CA GLY A 44 12.34 4.84 -1.47
C GLY A 44 12.17 5.48 -2.85
N LYS A 45 12.01 4.63 -3.87
CA LYS A 45 11.87 5.05 -5.28
C LYS A 45 10.55 5.77 -5.54
N ALA A 46 9.49 5.40 -4.82
CA ALA A 46 8.18 6.02 -4.94
C ALA A 46 8.21 7.52 -4.62
N TYR A 47 8.95 7.93 -3.58
CA TYR A 47 9.12 9.35 -3.23
C TYR A 47 9.70 10.16 -4.39
N PHE A 48 10.83 9.71 -4.96
CA PHE A 48 11.50 10.41 -6.06
C PHE A 48 10.66 10.52 -7.33
N TYR A 49 9.76 9.56 -7.55
CA TYR A 49 8.81 9.62 -8.65
C TYR A 49 7.67 10.59 -8.34
N LEU A 50 6.98 10.41 -7.21
CA LEU A 50 5.78 11.17 -6.87
C LEU A 50 6.08 12.65 -6.57
N SER A 51 7.22 12.97 -5.98
CA SER A 51 7.61 14.36 -5.70
C SER A 51 7.82 15.21 -6.96
N LYS A 52 7.95 14.57 -8.14
CA LYS A 52 8.00 15.28 -9.44
C LYS A 52 6.62 15.57 -10.01
N HIS A 53 5.59 14.86 -9.54
CA HIS A 53 4.23 14.93 -10.08
C HIS A 53 3.24 15.59 -9.11
N PHE A 54 3.58 15.66 -7.83
CA PHE A 54 2.71 16.17 -6.76
C PHE A 54 3.50 17.04 -5.79
N ASN A 55 2.84 18.09 -5.28
CA ASN A 55 3.48 19.07 -4.39
C ASN A 55 3.46 18.65 -2.91
N ASP A 56 2.46 17.87 -2.47
CA ASP A 56 2.29 17.48 -1.07
C ASP A 56 2.68 16.01 -0.84
N VAL A 57 3.99 15.76 -0.91
CA VAL A 57 4.59 14.42 -0.75
C VAL A 57 5.56 14.41 0.42
N GLU A 58 5.26 13.60 1.43
CA GLU A 58 6.06 13.45 2.64
C GLU A 58 6.93 12.21 2.57
N LYS A 59 8.25 12.41 2.67
CA LYS A 59 9.21 11.31 2.72
C LYS A 59 9.15 10.59 4.06
N ILE A 60 9.10 9.27 4.02
CA ILE A 60 9.27 8.37 5.16
C ILE A 60 10.29 7.27 4.85
N GLN A 61 10.75 6.56 5.87
CA GLN A 61 11.49 5.32 5.72
C GLN A 61 10.52 4.16 5.51
N SER A 62 10.45 3.65 4.28
CA SER A 62 9.72 2.42 3.96
C SER A 62 10.57 1.18 4.24
N LEU A 63 9.92 0.02 4.32
CA LEU A 63 10.62 -1.27 4.24
C LEU A 63 11.41 -1.36 2.93
N HIS A 64 12.59 -1.97 3.00
CA HIS A 64 13.42 -2.22 1.83
C HIS A 64 13.58 -3.72 1.58
N ILE A 65 13.36 -4.17 0.34
CA ILE A 65 13.52 -5.58 -0.03
C ILE A 65 14.89 -5.77 -0.69
N LYS A 66 15.73 -6.63 -0.11
CA LYS A 66 17.04 -6.93 -0.69
C LYS A 66 16.93 -8.06 -1.70
N TYR A 67 17.47 -7.86 -2.88
CA TYR A 67 17.54 -8.87 -3.94
C TYR A 67 18.96 -9.41 -4.06
N PHE A 68 19.08 -10.71 -4.31
CA PHE A 68 20.33 -11.38 -4.67
C PHE A 68 20.02 -12.39 -5.78
N ASN A 69 20.74 -12.33 -6.90
CA ASN A 69 20.49 -13.16 -8.09
C ASN A 69 19.02 -13.17 -8.53
N ASN A 70 18.40 -11.98 -8.61
CA ASN A 70 16.99 -11.77 -8.97
C ASN A 70 15.96 -12.49 -8.07
N LYS A 71 16.37 -12.88 -6.86
CA LYS A 71 15.49 -13.47 -5.84
C LYS A 71 15.48 -12.59 -4.60
N VAL A 72 14.35 -12.59 -3.89
CA VAL A 72 14.25 -11.92 -2.59
C VAL A 72 15.16 -12.65 -1.60
N SER A 73 16.07 -11.90 -1.00
CA SER A 73 16.89 -12.37 0.12
C SER A 73 16.18 -12.05 1.42
N GLY A 74 15.56 -13.05 2.07
CA GLY A 74 14.87 -12.86 3.35
C GLY A 74 15.81 -12.35 4.45
N ILE A 75 16.98 -12.98 4.59
CA ILE A 75 18.01 -12.59 5.56
C ILE A 75 18.53 -11.17 5.26
N GLY A 76 18.84 -10.89 3.98
CA GLY A 76 19.29 -9.58 3.56
C GLY A 76 18.24 -8.48 3.79
N THR A 77 16.96 -8.80 3.56
CA THR A 77 15.81 -7.94 3.84
C THR A 77 15.66 -7.70 5.34
N PHE A 78 15.81 -8.74 6.17
CA PHE A 78 15.78 -8.57 7.61
C PHE A 78 16.87 -7.61 8.11
N PHE A 79 18.14 -7.84 7.71
CA PHE A 79 19.25 -7.00 8.16
C PHE A 79 19.12 -5.54 7.71
N VAL A 80 18.73 -5.27 6.46
CA VAL A 80 18.58 -3.88 6.01
C VAL A 80 17.46 -3.15 6.76
N ASN A 81 16.37 -3.86 7.09
CA ASN A 81 15.27 -3.27 7.86
C ASN A 81 15.61 -3.13 9.35
N LEU A 82 16.47 -3.98 9.90
CA LEU A 82 16.98 -3.85 11.26
C LEU A 82 17.91 -2.63 11.40
N VAL A 83 18.84 -2.45 10.45
CA VAL A 83 19.75 -1.29 10.43
C VAL A 83 18.98 0.02 10.24
N THR A 84 17.87 -0.01 9.50
CA THR A 84 17.03 1.18 9.25
C THR A 84 15.91 1.36 10.28
N LEU A 85 15.87 0.54 11.33
CA LEU A 85 14.82 0.59 12.35
C LEU A 85 14.71 1.95 13.05
N PRO A 86 15.81 2.65 13.43
CA PRO A 86 15.71 3.99 14.00
C PRO A 86 14.99 4.98 13.06
N GLN A 87 15.30 4.95 11.77
CA GLN A 87 14.66 5.79 10.75
C GLN A 87 13.18 5.45 10.56
N GLN A 88 12.83 4.16 10.68
CA GLN A 88 11.42 3.73 10.70
C GLN A 88 10.68 4.26 11.93
N ILE A 89 11.31 4.29 13.12
CA ILE A 89 10.72 4.87 14.34
C ILE A 89 10.48 6.38 14.16
N PHE A 90 11.46 7.13 13.63
CA PHE A 90 11.27 8.54 13.32
C PHE A 90 10.14 8.76 12.31
N SER A 91 10.04 7.89 11.31
CA SER A 91 8.96 7.94 10.31
C SER A 91 7.60 7.64 10.93
N TYR A 92 7.52 6.69 11.87
CA TYR A 92 6.30 6.38 12.61
C TYR A 92 5.82 7.60 13.42
N ILE A 93 6.73 8.27 14.15
CA ILE A 93 6.44 9.50 14.89
C ILE A 93 5.98 10.61 13.92
N LYS A 94 6.67 10.76 12.79
CA LYS A 94 6.31 11.72 11.73
C LYS A 94 4.89 11.47 11.20
N ILE A 95 4.53 10.21 10.93
CA ILE A 95 3.19 9.83 10.47
C ILE A 95 2.14 10.16 11.53
N LYS A 96 2.37 9.85 12.81
CA LYS A 96 1.46 10.20 13.90
C LYS A 96 1.22 11.71 13.98
N ARG A 97 2.29 12.52 13.86
CA ARG A 97 2.18 13.98 13.84
C ARG A 97 1.38 14.46 12.63
N LEU A 98 1.69 13.94 11.45
CA LEU A 98 1.01 14.27 10.20
C LEU A 98 -0.48 13.97 10.29
N ILE A 99 -0.86 12.81 10.82
CA ILE A 99 -2.26 12.44 11.03
C ILE A 99 -2.96 13.40 12.00
N LYS A 100 -2.30 13.78 13.10
CA LYS A 100 -2.85 14.74 14.08
C LYS A 100 -3.10 16.12 13.48
N GLU A 101 -2.19 16.59 12.63
CA GLU A 101 -2.25 17.91 11.98
C GLU A 101 -3.23 17.92 10.81
N PHE A 102 -3.09 16.96 9.90
CA PHE A 102 -3.89 16.87 8.68
C PHE A 102 -5.33 16.48 9.00
N LYS A 103 -5.54 15.58 9.97
CA LYS A 103 -6.83 14.97 10.34
C LYS A 103 -7.50 14.33 9.12
N PRO A 104 -6.93 13.25 8.56
CA PRO A 104 -7.51 12.58 7.41
C PRO A 104 -8.87 11.99 7.76
N ASP A 105 -9.84 12.12 6.85
CA ASP A 105 -11.13 11.43 6.94
C ASP A 105 -10.98 9.95 6.57
N VAL A 106 -9.99 9.65 5.72
CA VAL A 106 -9.66 8.29 5.28
C VAL A 106 -8.18 8.19 4.90
N ILE A 107 -7.58 7.03 5.17
CA ILE A 107 -6.27 6.64 4.68
C ILE A 107 -6.47 5.67 3.52
N ILE A 108 -5.84 5.94 2.38
CA ILE A 108 -5.71 4.98 1.29
C ILE A 108 -4.28 4.46 1.33
N ASN A 109 -4.10 3.15 1.45
CA ASN A 109 -2.78 2.55 1.60
C ASN A 109 -2.47 1.52 0.51
N ASP A 110 -1.44 1.79 -0.28
CA ASP A 110 -0.86 0.88 -1.26
C ASP A 110 0.38 0.18 -0.67
N PHE A 111 0.14 -0.71 0.29
CA PHE A 111 1.12 -1.60 0.92
C PHE A 111 2.25 -0.93 1.74
N GLU A 112 1.98 0.19 2.41
CA GLU A 112 2.90 0.82 3.38
C GLU A 112 2.58 0.38 4.83
N HIS A 113 3.59 -0.08 5.58
CA HIS A 113 3.37 -0.73 6.88
C HIS A 113 3.20 0.26 8.02
N LEU A 114 3.96 1.36 8.07
CA LEU A 114 3.92 2.28 9.21
C LEU A 114 2.57 2.98 9.30
N THR A 115 2.07 3.50 8.18
CA THR A 115 0.78 4.21 8.13
C THR A 115 -0.37 3.26 8.42
N SER A 116 -0.32 2.01 7.96
CA SER A 116 -1.35 1.00 8.30
C SER A 116 -1.38 0.70 9.79
N ASN A 117 -0.21 0.54 10.41
CA ASN A 117 -0.11 0.33 11.85
C ASN A 117 -0.66 1.53 12.63
N VAL A 118 -0.29 2.76 12.24
CA VAL A 118 -0.85 3.96 12.89
C VAL A 118 -2.37 4.03 12.70
N ALA A 119 -2.88 3.74 11.50
CA ALA A 119 -4.32 3.72 11.23
C ALA A 119 -5.07 2.74 12.14
N PHE A 120 -4.54 1.52 12.25
CA PHE A 120 -5.10 0.45 13.07
C PHE A 120 -5.19 0.84 14.54
N PHE A 121 -4.10 1.33 15.13
CA PHE A 121 -4.08 1.69 16.56
C PHE A 121 -4.85 2.98 16.89
N ASN A 122 -5.26 3.78 15.89
CA ASN A 122 -5.99 5.04 16.09
C ASN A 122 -7.41 5.00 15.50
N ASN A 123 -7.91 3.83 15.09
CA ASN A 123 -9.24 3.63 14.49
C ASN A 123 -9.54 4.60 13.32
N ILE A 124 -8.53 4.87 12.49
CA ILE A 124 -8.69 5.74 11.32
C ILE A 124 -9.19 4.89 10.15
N PRO A 125 -10.24 5.32 9.42
CA PRO A 125 -10.73 4.58 8.26
C PRO A 125 -9.62 4.29 7.26
N LEU A 126 -9.43 3.02 6.92
CA LEU A 126 -8.37 2.55 6.01
C LEU A 126 -8.97 1.80 4.82
N ILE A 127 -8.52 2.18 3.63
CA ILE A 127 -8.76 1.47 2.37
C ILE A 127 -7.42 0.92 1.88
N SER A 128 -7.25 -0.40 1.88
CA SER A 128 -6.06 -1.05 1.37
C SER A 128 -6.20 -1.30 -0.13
N ILE A 129 -5.19 -0.93 -0.92
CA ILE A 129 -5.17 -1.12 -2.37
C ILE A 129 -4.02 -2.05 -2.74
N GLY A 130 -4.31 -3.08 -3.54
CA GLY A 130 -3.27 -3.88 -4.15
C GLY A 130 -3.66 -5.34 -4.33
N ASN A 131 -2.87 -6.02 -5.17
CA ASN A 131 -3.02 -7.43 -5.49
C ASN A 131 -2.66 -8.34 -4.32
N HIS A 132 -1.75 -7.93 -3.43
CA HIS A 132 -1.31 -8.71 -2.27
C HIS A 132 -2.49 -9.15 -1.37
N ASN A 133 -3.52 -8.31 -1.25
CA ASN A 133 -4.70 -8.59 -0.45
C ASN A 133 -5.47 -9.84 -0.88
N VAL A 134 -5.23 -10.36 -2.09
CA VAL A 134 -5.82 -11.62 -2.56
C VAL A 134 -5.46 -12.78 -1.63
N ILE A 135 -4.23 -12.81 -1.09
CA ILE A 135 -3.75 -13.93 -0.24
C ILE A 135 -4.47 -13.94 1.12
N SER A 136 -4.80 -12.77 1.67
CA SER A 136 -5.48 -12.65 2.96
C SER A 136 -7.00 -12.61 2.86
N ASN A 137 -7.57 -12.20 1.71
CA ASN A 137 -9.01 -11.93 1.54
C ASN A 137 -9.68 -12.77 0.43
N SER A 138 -9.10 -13.89 0.01
CA SER A 138 -9.78 -14.80 -0.93
C SER A 138 -9.53 -16.27 -0.61
N GLN A 139 -10.43 -17.12 -1.08
CA GLN A 139 -10.29 -18.57 -0.99
C GLN A 139 -9.49 -19.07 -2.18
N ILE A 140 -8.19 -19.24 -1.98
CA ILE A 140 -7.27 -19.78 -2.98
C ILE A 140 -6.96 -21.23 -2.64
N SER A 141 -7.13 -22.15 -3.60
CA SER A 141 -6.64 -23.52 -3.47
C SER A 141 -5.13 -23.55 -3.72
N ILE A 142 -4.37 -24.00 -2.73
CA ILE A 142 -2.90 -23.99 -2.75
C ILE A 142 -2.40 -25.43 -2.61
N PRO A 143 -1.61 -25.94 -3.58
CA PRO A 143 -1.00 -27.26 -3.48
C PRO A 143 -0.16 -27.39 -2.20
N LEU A 144 -0.20 -28.55 -1.54
CA LEU A 144 0.51 -28.80 -0.27
C LEU A 144 2.00 -28.42 -0.31
N LYS A 145 2.67 -28.63 -1.46
CA LYS A 145 4.08 -28.27 -1.67
C LYS A 145 4.40 -26.78 -1.52
N TYR A 146 3.39 -25.89 -1.56
CA TYR A 146 3.53 -24.44 -1.41
C TYR A 146 2.88 -23.88 -0.15
N LEU A 147 2.51 -24.75 0.80
CA LEU A 147 1.78 -24.33 2.00
C LEU A 147 2.61 -23.37 2.85
N TRP A 148 3.91 -23.62 2.98
CA TRP A 148 4.82 -22.78 3.76
C TRP A 148 5.02 -21.40 3.16
N GLU A 149 5.14 -21.33 1.83
CA GLU A 149 5.24 -20.09 1.07
C GLU A 149 3.96 -19.26 1.26
N SER A 150 2.79 -19.90 1.17
CA SER A 150 1.52 -19.24 1.42
C SER A 150 1.41 -18.68 2.84
N ILE A 151 1.81 -19.47 3.84
CA ILE A 151 1.78 -19.02 5.24
C ILE A 151 2.71 -17.81 5.42
N LYS A 152 3.94 -17.89 4.91
CA LYS A 152 4.91 -16.79 4.97
C LYS A 152 4.36 -15.52 4.30
N SER A 153 3.79 -15.64 3.09
CA SER A 153 3.20 -14.51 2.39
C SER A 153 2.03 -13.91 3.17
N LYS A 154 1.15 -14.74 3.75
CA LYS A 154 0.04 -14.27 4.57
C LYS A 154 0.53 -13.52 5.82
N LEU A 155 1.57 -14.01 6.48
CA LEU A 155 2.18 -13.33 7.62
C LEU A 155 2.75 -11.96 7.24
N VAL A 156 3.49 -11.87 6.13
CA VAL A 156 4.03 -10.60 5.65
C VAL A 156 2.90 -9.61 5.32
N ILE A 157 1.85 -10.07 4.64
CA ILE A 157 0.72 -9.21 4.27
C ILE A 157 -0.02 -8.72 5.51
N THR A 158 -0.27 -9.59 6.47
CA THR A 158 -0.95 -9.24 7.73
C THR A 158 -0.09 -8.33 8.61
N PHE A 159 1.24 -8.45 8.53
CA PHE A 159 2.15 -7.52 9.19
C PHE A 159 2.10 -6.11 8.56
N VAL A 160 2.10 -6.03 7.22
CA VAL A 160 2.05 -4.74 6.50
C VAL A 160 0.67 -4.10 6.63
N ILE A 161 -0.40 -4.89 6.52
CA ILE A 161 -1.80 -4.47 6.61
C ILE A 161 -2.51 -5.32 7.68
N PRO A 162 -2.45 -4.93 8.98
CA PRO A 162 -3.09 -5.68 10.06
C PRO A 162 -4.61 -5.82 9.88
N SER A 163 -5.27 -4.73 9.48
CA SER A 163 -6.68 -4.72 9.08
C SER A 163 -6.97 -3.51 8.21
N SER A 164 -8.09 -3.53 7.49
CA SER A 164 -8.60 -2.42 6.68
C SER A 164 -10.13 -2.46 6.67
N ASN A 165 -10.79 -1.30 6.60
CA ASN A 165 -12.25 -1.24 6.48
C ASN A 165 -12.73 -1.72 5.11
N TYR A 166 -11.95 -1.43 4.07
CA TYR A 166 -12.22 -1.85 2.69
C TYR A 166 -10.94 -2.30 2.01
N TYR A 167 -11.06 -3.29 1.13
CA TYR A 167 -9.96 -3.79 0.32
C TYR A 167 -10.27 -3.57 -1.16
N PHE A 168 -9.36 -2.94 -1.90
CA PHE A 168 -9.44 -2.80 -3.34
C PHE A 168 -8.41 -3.73 -3.97
N ILE A 169 -8.89 -4.90 -4.39
CA ILE A 169 -8.04 -6.02 -4.79
C ILE A 169 -7.95 -6.04 -6.32
N THR A 170 -6.74 -5.83 -6.83
CA THR A 170 -6.45 -5.97 -8.26
C THR A 170 -5.98 -7.39 -8.53
N THR A 171 -6.77 -8.20 -9.22
CA THR A 171 -6.40 -9.60 -9.50
C THR A 171 -7.00 -10.08 -10.82
N PHE A 172 -6.32 -11.06 -11.41
CA PHE A 172 -6.77 -11.79 -12.59
C PHE A 172 -7.58 -13.05 -12.23
N LEU A 173 -7.62 -13.43 -10.95
CA LEU A 173 -8.30 -14.63 -10.48
C LEU A 173 -9.83 -14.46 -10.52
N SER A 174 -10.53 -15.53 -10.87
CA SER A 174 -12.00 -15.60 -10.91
C SER A 174 -12.53 -16.41 -9.72
N GLN A 175 -12.13 -16.07 -8.50
CA GLN A 175 -12.46 -16.83 -7.28
C GLN A 175 -13.51 -16.10 -6.43
N ASN A 176 -14.17 -16.83 -5.52
CA ASN A 176 -15.18 -16.29 -4.61
C ASN A 176 -14.56 -15.31 -3.60
N ILE A 177 -15.22 -14.17 -3.44
CA ILE A 177 -14.72 -12.98 -2.76
C ILE A 177 -15.45 -12.80 -1.44
N THR A 178 -14.75 -12.34 -0.39
CA THR A 178 -15.36 -11.86 0.86
C THR A 178 -15.87 -10.41 0.72
N ALA A 179 -17.00 -10.10 1.36
CA ALA A 179 -17.89 -8.96 1.08
C ALA A 179 -17.30 -7.53 1.07
N THR A 180 -16.12 -7.29 1.66
CA THR A 180 -15.50 -5.95 1.79
C THR A 180 -14.50 -5.60 0.69
N SER A 181 -14.47 -6.39 -0.38
CA SER A 181 -13.43 -6.29 -1.40
C SER A 181 -13.98 -5.92 -2.79
N LEU A 182 -13.50 -4.82 -3.38
CA LEU A 182 -13.83 -4.41 -4.75
C LEU A 182 -12.76 -4.92 -5.71
N PHE A 183 -13.20 -5.61 -6.77
CA PHE A 183 -12.32 -6.26 -7.74
C PHE A 183 -12.36 -5.56 -9.08
N ILE A 184 -11.17 -5.31 -9.64
CA ILE A 184 -11.03 -4.94 -11.05
C ILE A 184 -10.29 -6.07 -11.75
N LYS A 185 -11.00 -6.79 -12.63
CA LYS A 185 -10.35 -7.58 -13.68
C LYS A 185 -9.74 -6.60 -14.68
N PRO A 186 -8.42 -6.60 -14.89
CA PRO A 186 -7.85 -5.82 -15.98
C PRO A 186 -8.48 -6.31 -17.29
N GLN A 187 -8.99 -5.38 -18.10
CA GLN A 187 -9.47 -5.75 -19.44
C GLN A 187 -8.28 -6.37 -20.18
N LYS A 188 -8.43 -7.60 -20.70
CA LYS A 188 -7.53 -8.14 -21.71
C LYS A 188 -7.68 -7.26 -22.95
N GLN A 189 -6.91 -6.18 -23.05
CA GLN A 189 -6.56 -5.68 -24.37
C GLN A 189 -5.54 -6.65 -24.91
N ILE A 190 -5.99 -7.53 -25.79
CA ILE A 190 -5.11 -8.28 -26.68
C ILE A 190 -4.37 -7.20 -27.47
N ILE A 191 -3.12 -6.93 -27.10
CA ILE A 191 -2.20 -6.22 -27.98
C ILE A 191 -1.90 -7.23 -29.08
N ILE A 192 -2.65 -7.17 -30.17
CA ILE A 192 -2.26 -7.79 -31.43
C ILE A 192 -1.07 -6.93 -31.89
N LEU A 193 0.14 -7.44 -31.66
CA LEU A 193 1.37 -6.91 -32.26
C LEU A 193 1.37 -7.23 -33.75
#